data_AF-A0A098L9D7-F1
#
_entry.id   AF-A0A098L9D7-F1
#
_cell.length_a   1.000
_cell.length_b   1.000
_cell.length_c   1.000
_cell.angle_alpha   90.00
_cell.angle_beta   90.00
_cell.angle_gamma   90.00
#
_symmetry.space_group_name_H-M   'P 1'
#
loop_
_entity.id
_entity.type
_entity.pdbx_description
1 polymer ?
#
loop_
_entity_poly.entity_id
_entity_poly.type
_entity_poly.pdbx_seq_one_letter_code
_entity_poly.pdbx_strand_id
1 'polypeptide(L)'
;MKKWFFIIFINLLSLNLFAQNKTDSLITVYLQEAKILISRNNFIEAERTIKKVFDTKSVLPDETVYLYGITQFGVGNYKGSITAMEKYLSLTGKKGEFYTEAQQYIKDAHCHESGYYEAVELCDMCFGSGDEEAPCPNCRGKGKILCTVCKGSGVNRESKSYGDSFHKCSKCEGSGFGNCGQCKGKGIVHIACISCQGSGKIKVRKKCNK
;
A
#
# COMPACT_ATOMS: atom_id res chain seq x y z
N MET A 1 38.43 -53.91 -34.57
CA MET A 1 37.24 -54.19 -35.42
C MET A 1 36.04 -53.41 -34.87
N LYS A 2 35.35 -52.69 -35.76
CA LYS A 2 34.03 -52.01 -35.61
C LYS A 2 34.00 -50.76 -34.69
N LYS A 3 34.17 -49.55 -35.25
CA LYS A 3 33.16 -48.70 -35.94
C LYS A 3 32.25 -48.01 -34.90
N TRP A 4 32.50 -46.77 -34.48
CA TRP A 4 32.26 -45.50 -35.19
C TRP A 4 30.80 -45.39 -35.65
N PHE A 5 29.92 -44.93 -34.76
CA PHE A 5 28.59 -44.39 -35.06
C PHE A 5 28.06 -43.71 -33.80
N PHE A 6 28.34 -42.41 -33.62
CA PHE A 6 27.51 -41.46 -32.86
C PHE A 6 28.01 -40.05 -33.15
N ILE A 7 27.92 -39.66 -34.42
CA ILE A 7 27.87 -38.26 -34.87
C ILE A 7 26.55 -38.15 -35.64
N ILE A 8 25.91 -36.99 -35.55
CA ILE A 8 24.61 -36.57 -36.11
C ILE A 8 23.45 -36.65 -35.10
N PHE A 9 23.46 -35.72 -34.14
CA PHE A 9 22.26 -34.96 -33.78
C PHE A 9 22.65 -33.48 -33.70
N ILE A 10 23.03 -32.97 -34.88
CA ILE A 10 23.28 -31.56 -35.16
C ILE A 10 21.92 -30.93 -35.50
N ASN A 11 21.61 -29.84 -34.79
CA ASN A 11 20.82 -28.69 -35.25
C ASN A 11 19.44 -28.95 -35.88
N LEU A 12 18.43 -28.96 -35.01
CA LEU A 12 17.14 -28.28 -35.26
C LEU A 12 17.08 -27.15 -34.22
N LEU A 13 17.84 -26.07 -34.38
CA LEU A 13 17.42 -24.90 -35.15
C LEU A 13 15.95 -24.52 -34.89
N SER A 14 15.58 -24.38 -33.62
CA SER A 14 14.53 -23.43 -33.24
C SER A 14 15.10 -22.01 -33.36
N LEU A 15 15.33 -21.56 -34.60
CA LEU A 15 15.27 -20.14 -34.92
C LEU A 15 13.82 -19.72 -34.74
N ASN A 16 13.42 -19.50 -33.50
CA ASN A 16 12.41 -18.48 -33.23
C ASN A 16 13.06 -17.17 -33.65
N LEU A 17 12.92 -16.84 -34.93
CA LEU A 17 13.05 -15.48 -35.43
C LEU A 17 12.04 -14.66 -34.63
N PHE A 18 12.52 -14.03 -33.55
CA PHE A 18 11.86 -12.86 -33.01
C PHE A 18 11.78 -11.88 -34.17
N ALA A 19 10.60 -11.75 -34.77
CA ALA A 19 10.28 -10.65 -35.66
C ALA A 19 10.35 -9.38 -34.81
N GLN A 20 11.55 -8.80 -34.66
CA GLN A 20 11.71 -7.49 -34.05
C GLN A 20 10.95 -6.50 -34.91
N ASN A 21 9.84 -5.99 -34.39
CA ASN A 21 9.07 -4.96 -35.05
C ASN A 21 9.98 -3.74 -35.25
N LYS A 22 9.99 -3.16 -36.45
CA LYS A 22 10.84 -2.00 -36.79
C LYS A 22 10.63 -0.84 -35.81
N THR A 23 9.41 -0.70 -35.28
CA THR A 23 9.06 0.32 -34.28
C THR A 23 9.69 0.05 -32.91
N ASP A 24 9.76 -1.21 -32.47
CA ASP A 24 10.39 -1.59 -31.20
C ASP A 24 11.91 -1.34 -31.23
N SER A 25 12.53 -1.56 -32.39
CA SER A 25 13.92 -1.22 -32.63
C SER A 25 14.16 0.28 -32.52
N LEU A 26 13.29 1.12 -33.10
CA LEU A 26 13.43 2.57 -33.06
C LEU A 26 13.24 3.16 -31.66
N ILE A 27 12.24 2.69 -30.90
CA ILE A 27 12.03 3.08 -29.51
C ILE A 27 13.27 2.76 -28.67
N THR A 28 13.82 1.56 -28.84
CA THR A 28 15.02 1.12 -28.12
C THR A 28 16.21 2.04 -28.39
N VAL A 29 16.41 2.45 -29.65
CA VAL A 29 17.48 3.39 -30.04
C VAL A 29 17.32 4.75 -29.36
N TYR A 30 16.13 5.34 -29.40
CA TYR A 30 15.90 6.64 -28.76
C TYR A 30 16.02 6.58 -27.24
N LEU A 31 15.59 5.49 -26.61
CA LEU A 31 15.77 5.32 -25.15
C LEU A 31 17.24 5.16 -24.78
N GLN A 32 18.04 4.41 -25.55
CA GLN A 32 19.47 4.31 -25.34
C GLN A 32 20.17 5.66 -25.51
N GLU A 33 19.80 6.43 -26.52
CA GLU A 33 20.32 7.79 -26.73
C GLU A 33 19.94 8.72 -25.57
N ALA A 34 18.68 8.68 -25.11
CA ALA A 34 18.22 9.45 -23.95
C ALA A 34 19.02 9.12 -22.69
N LYS A 35 19.29 7.84 -22.41
CA LYS A 35 20.13 7.41 -21.27
C LYS A 35 21.54 8.01 -21.34
N ILE A 36 22.14 8.04 -22.52
CA ILE A 36 23.48 8.64 -22.73
C ILE A 36 23.43 10.16 -22.52
N LEU A 37 22.38 10.82 -22.99
CA LEU A 37 22.23 12.27 -22.81
C LEU A 37 22.01 12.63 -21.32
N ILE A 38 21.18 11.86 -20.61
CA ILE A 38 20.95 12.00 -19.17
C ILE A 38 22.25 11.78 -18.39
N SER A 39 23.02 10.73 -18.69
CA SER A 39 24.30 10.47 -17.99
C SER A 39 25.36 11.54 -18.21
N ARG A 40 25.20 12.36 -19.27
CA ARG A 40 26.04 13.52 -19.58
C ARG A 40 25.45 14.85 -19.07
N ASN A 41 24.36 14.81 -18.30
CA ASN A 41 23.60 15.97 -17.84
C ASN A 41 23.05 16.86 -18.98
N ASN A 42 22.92 16.33 -20.19
CA ASN A 42 22.35 17.05 -21.32
C ASN A 42 20.83 16.86 -21.37
N PHE A 43 20.13 17.44 -20.39
CA PHE A 43 18.70 17.21 -20.19
C PHE A 43 17.82 17.85 -21.28
N ILE A 44 18.26 18.96 -21.88
CA ILE A 44 17.50 19.62 -22.96
C ILE A 44 17.44 18.72 -24.20
N GLU A 45 18.57 18.15 -24.62
CA GLU A 45 18.58 17.20 -25.75
C GLU A 45 17.88 15.90 -25.38
N ALA A 46 18.07 15.40 -24.15
CA ALA A 46 17.37 14.20 -23.67
C ALA A 46 15.85 14.39 -23.78
N GLU A 47 15.32 15.57 -23.46
CA GLU A 47 13.89 15.86 -23.55
C GLU A 47 13.40 15.77 -24.99
N ARG A 48 14.16 16.33 -25.94
CA ARG A 48 13.81 16.25 -27.38
C ARG A 48 13.82 14.81 -27.87
N THR A 49 14.80 14.01 -27.46
CA THR A 49 14.89 12.60 -27.84
C THR A 49 13.75 11.77 -27.26
N ILE A 50 13.37 12.00 -25.99
CA ILE A 50 12.23 11.32 -25.38
C ILE A 50 10.89 11.73 -26.03
N LYS A 51 10.73 12.99 -26.45
CA LYS A 51 9.54 13.43 -27.20
C LYS A 51 9.35 12.62 -28.50
N LYS A 52 10.44 12.31 -29.22
CA LYS A 52 10.38 11.43 -30.40
C LYS A 52 9.84 10.03 -30.07
N VAL A 53 10.10 9.51 -28.87
CA VAL A 53 9.54 8.22 -28.41
C VAL A 53 8.03 8.32 -28.27
N PHE A 54 7.49 9.38 -27.66
CA PHE A 54 6.05 9.59 -27.52
C PHE A 54 5.33 9.71 -28.87
N ASP A 55 5.98 10.31 -29.87
CA ASP A 55 5.44 10.47 -31.22
C ASP A 55 5.27 9.15 -31.99
N THR A 56 5.92 8.06 -31.54
CA THR A 56 5.77 6.73 -32.17
C THR A 56 4.38 6.11 -31.99
N LYS A 57 3.54 6.67 -31.10
CA LYS A 57 2.16 6.21 -30.78
C LYS A 57 2.05 4.71 -30.47
N SER A 58 3.16 4.10 -30.06
CA SER A 58 3.26 2.68 -29.76
C SER A 58 3.13 2.44 -28.26
N VAL A 59 3.00 1.17 -27.85
CA VAL A 59 3.10 0.80 -26.43
C VAL A 59 4.53 1.05 -25.98
N LEU A 60 4.69 1.88 -24.96
CA LEU A 60 6.00 2.31 -24.48
C LEU A 60 6.42 1.50 -23.26
N PRO A 61 7.71 1.15 -23.13
CA PRO A 61 8.26 0.64 -21.89
C PRO A 61 7.98 1.59 -20.73
N ASP A 62 7.72 1.04 -19.55
CA ASP A 62 7.55 1.79 -18.29
C ASP A 62 8.76 2.68 -17.98
N GLU A 63 9.97 2.21 -18.30
CA GLU A 63 11.22 2.97 -18.21
C GLU A 63 11.16 4.31 -18.98
N THR A 64 10.39 4.40 -20.06
CA THR A 64 10.23 5.66 -20.82
C THR A 64 9.73 6.79 -19.92
N VAL A 65 8.77 6.49 -19.05
CA VAL A 65 8.18 7.47 -18.12
C VAL A 65 9.19 7.85 -17.04
N TYR A 66 9.97 6.89 -16.55
CA TYR A 66 11.04 7.14 -15.58
C TYR A 66 12.13 8.06 -16.14
N LEU A 67 12.64 7.76 -17.34
CA LEU A 67 13.65 8.60 -18.02
C LEU A 67 13.12 10.00 -18.32
N TYR A 68 11.84 10.11 -18.70
CA TYR A 68 11.19 11.40 -18.87
C TYR A 68 11.17 12.19 -17.56
N GLY A 69 10.84 11.55 -16.44
CA GLY A 69 10.87 12.19 -15.12
C GLY A 69 12.25 12.72 -14.73
N ILE A 70 13.32 11.93 -14.90
CA ILE A 70 14.70 12.37 -14.64
C ILE A 70 15.03 13.59 -15.50
N THR A 71 14.64 13.53 -16.76
CA THR A 71 14.89 14.61 -17.71
C THR A 71 14.18 15.89 -17.29
N GLN A 72 12.90 15.82 -16.90
CA GLN A 72 12.15 16.98 -16.41
C GLN A 72 12.77 17.56 -15.14
N PHE A 73 13.26 16.71 -14.23
CA PHE A 73 13.99 17.15 -13.04
C PHE A 73 15.22 17.97 -13.41
N GLY A 74 16.06 17.44 -14.32
CA GLY A 74 17.28 18.09 -14.76
C GLY A 74 17.08 19.40 -15.54
N VAL A 75 15.94 19.55 -16.23
CA VAL A 75 15.53 20.82 -16.87
C VAL A 75 15.00 21.84 -15.85
N GLY A 76 14.76 21.44 -14.59
CA GLY A 76 14.16 22.27 -13.55
C GLY A 76 12.62 22.30 -13.58
N ASN A 77 11.98 21.47 -14.41
CA ASN A 77 10.53 21.28 -14.37
C ASN A 77 10.15 20.25 -13.29
N TYR A 78 10.25 20.65 -12.03
CA TYR A 78 10.00 19.78 -10.88
C TYR A 78 8.56 19.23 -10.85
N LYS A 79 7.57 20.02 -11.26
CA LYS A 79 6.17 19.55 -11.38
C LYS A 79 6.04 18.43 -12.40
N GLY A 80 6.63 18.61 -13.58
CA GLY A 80 6.67 17.57 -14.62
C GLY A 80 7.39 16.31 -14.15
N SER A 81 8.48 16.47 -13.40
CA SER A 81 9.19 15.35 -12.79
C SER A 81 8.31 14.58 -11.81
N ILE A 82 7.62 15.26 -10.89
CA ILE A 82 6.73 14.61 -9.90
C ILE A 82 5.66 13.80 -10.62
N THR A 83 4.94 14.42 -11.57
CA THR A 83 3.88 13.74 -12.32
C THR A 83 4.39 12.50 -13.07
N ALA A 84 5.57 12.60 -13.70
CA ALA A 84 6.17 11.47 -14.39
C ALA A 84 6.55 10.34 -13.42
N MET A 85 7.19 10.66 -12.30
CA MET A 85 7.60 9.67 -11.31
C MET A 85 6.40 8.99 -10.62
N GLU A 86 5.35 9.75 -10.28
CA GLU A 86 4.09 9.18 -9.77
C GLU A 86 3.45 8.25 -10.80
N LYS A 87 3.47 8.65 -12.08
CA LYS A 87 2.98 7.80 -13.16
C LYS A 87 3.80 6.51 -13.27
N TYR A 88 5.12 6.57 -13.21
CA TYR A 88 5.99 5.40 -13.19
C TYR A 88 5.62 4.45 -12.02
N LEU A 89 5.54 4.99 -10.80
CA LEU A 89 5.18 4.21 -9.61
C LEU A 89 3.77 3.59 -9.70
N SER A 90 2.82 4.27 -10.37
CA SER A 90 1.47 3.74 -10.60
C SER A 90 1.44 2.55 -11.58
N LEU A 91 2.36 2.52 -12.55
CA LEU A 91 2.45 1.47 -13.56
C LEU A 91 3.16 0.22 -13.02
N THR A 92 4.23 0.43 -12.25
CA THR A 92 5.13 -0.65 -11.81
C THR A 92 4.88 -1.12 -10.38
N GLY A 93 4.28 -0.27 -9.55
CA GLY A 93 4.16 -0.50 -8.12
C GLY A 93 5.53 -0.72 -7.45
N LYS A 94 5.53 -1.43 -6.31
CA LYS A 94 6.75 -1.68 -5.51
C LYS A 94 7.78 -2.61 -6.17
N LYS A 95 7.44 -3.22 -7.31
CA LYS A 95 8.31 -4.16 -8.03
C LYS A 95 9.06 -3.50 -9.19
N GLY A 96 8.82 -2.21 -9.44
CA GLY A 96 9.54 -1.46 -10.46
C GLY A 96 11.04 -1.40 -10.17
N GLU A 97 11.85 -1.55 -11.23
CA GLU A 97 13.31 -1.49 -11.16
C GLU A 97 13.82 -0.23 -10.46
N PHE A 98 13.18 0.91 -10.72
CA PHE A 98 13.57 2.24 -10.21
C PHE A 98 12.61 2.75 -9.12
N TYR A 99 11.94 1.86 -8.39
CA TYR A 99 10.95 2.26 -7.39
C TYR A 99 11.54 3.23 -6.34
N THR A 100 12.71 2.90 -5.79
CA THR A 100 13.37 3.70 -4.76
C THR A 100 13.84 5.06 -5.28
N GLU A 101 14.42 5.08 -6.46
CA GLU A 101 14.95 6.26 -7.14
C GLU A 101 13.82 7.20 -7.52
N ALA A 102 12.71 6.68 -8.05
CA ALA A 102 11.54 7.47 -8.37
C ALA A 102 10.94 8.15 -7.12
N GLN A 103 10.86 7.44 -5.99
CA GLN A 103 10.44 8.04 -4.72
C GLN A 103 11.39 9.15 -4.26
N GLN A 104 12.70 8.94 -4.44
CA GLN A 104 13.71 9.93 -4.10
C GLN A 104 13.60 11.19 -4.98
N TYR A 105 13.42 11.03 -6.29
CA TYR A 105 13.19 12.16 -7.21
C TYR A 105 11.91 12.95 -6.88
N ILE A 106 10.82 12.28 -6.49
CA ILE A 106 9.60 12.96 -6.04
C ILE A 106 9.90 13.83 -4.80
N LYS A 107 10.58 13.26 -3.82
CA LYS A 107 10.98 13.96 -2.60
C LYS A 107 11.85 15.19 -2.94
N ASP A 108 12.88 15.01 -3.76
CA ASP A 108 13.81 16.08 -4.13
C ASP A 108 13.11 17.16 -4.95
N ALA A 109 12.22 16.78 -5.86
CA ALA A 109 11.44 17.71 -6.67
C ALA A 109 10.50 18.57 -5.79
N HIS A 110 9.82 17.97 -4.82
CA HIS A 110 9.04 18.70 -3.83
C HIS A 110 9.89 19.65 -2.98
N CYS A 111 11.12 19.24 -2.64
CA CYS A 111 12.06 20.09 -1.94
C CYS A 111 12.47 21.32 -2.76
N HIS A 112 12.72 21.16 -4.05
CA HIS A 112 13.01 22.29 -4.94
C HIS A 112 11.79 23.18 -5.18
N GLU A 113 10.60 22.61 -5.32
CA GLU A 113 9.37 23.36 -5.63
C GLU A 113 8.84 24.13 -4.42
N SER A 114 8.83 23.52 -3.23
CA SER A 114 8.15 24.06 -2.06
C SER A 114 9.01 24.17 -0.81
N GLY A 115 10.19 23.51 -0.77
CA GLY A 115 11.00 23.39 0.44
C GLY A 115 10.45 22.39 1.48
N TYR A 116 9.40 21.64 1.13
CA TYR A 116 8.77 20.61 1.96
C TYR A 116 8.53 19.35 1.14
N TYR A 117 8.37 18.20 1.80
CA TYR A 117 7.96 16.94 1.18
C TYR A 117 6.96 16.17 2.06
N GLU A 118 6.17 15.29 1.47
CA GLU A 118 5.31 14.37 2.21
C GLU A 118 6.09 13.14 2.66
N ALA A 119 6.01 12.82 3.96
CA ALA A 119 6.53 11.58 4.53
C ALA A 119 5.39 10.77 5.13
N VAL A 120 5.53 9.45 5.12
CA VAL A 120 4.63 8.54 5.84
C VAL A 120 5.31 8.16 7.13
N GLU A 121 4.67 8.43 8.25
CA GLU A 121 5.15 8.09 9.59
C GLU A 121 4.18 7.16 10.30
N LEU A 122 4.66 6.53 11.37
CA LEU A 122 3.77 5.79 12.27
C LEU A 122 2.83 6.78 12.95
N CYS A 123 1.58 6.35 13.14
CA CYS A 123 0.63 7.14 13.90
C CYS A 123 1.06 7.20 15.36
N ASP A 124 1.33 8.40 15.88
CA ASP A 124 1.77 8.58 17.28
C ASP A 124 0.72 8.15 18.30
N MET A 125 -0.57 8.25 17.97
CA MET A 125 -1.66 7.89 18.89
C MET A 125 -1.75 6.39 19.16
N CYS A 126 -1.48 5.57 18.15
CA CYS A 126 -1.56 4.11 18.25
C CYS A 126 -0.20 3.42 18.06
N PHE A 127 0.88 4.20 18.00
CA PHE A 127 2.26 3.73 17.79
C PHE A 127 2.40 2.76 16.60
N GLY A 128 1.58 2.93 15.56
CA GLY A 128 1.60 2.07 14.39
C GLY A 128 0.71 0.83 14.42
N SER A 129 0.03 0.52 15.53
CA SER A 129 -0.88 -0.66 15.60
C SER A 129 -2.07 -0.51 14.66
N GLY A 130 -2.57 0.71 14.49
CA GLY A 130 -3.80 1.00 13.76
C GLY A 130 -5.07 0.86 14.60
N ASP A 131 -5.01 0.19 15.75
CA ASP A 131 -6.13 0.03 16.68
C ASP A 131 -5.87 0.65 18.06
N GLU A 132 -6.94 0.99 18.76
CA GLU A 132 -6.91 1.47 20.14
C GLU A 132 -7.99 0.80 20.99
N GLU A 133 -7.75 0.70 22.30
CA GLU A 133 -8.72 0.16 23.24
C GLU A 133 -9.75 1.23 23.61
N ALA A 134 -11.02 0.89 23.48
CA ALA A 134 -12.13 1.75 23.88
C ALA A 134 -13.07 1.00 24.85
N PRO A 135 -13.75 1.74 25.76
CA PRO A 135 -14.81 1.16 26.57
C PRO A 135 -15.89 0.53 25.68
N CYS A 136 -16.26 -0.71 25.98
CA CYS A 136 -17.31 -1.40 25.24
C CYS A 136 -18.62 -0.61 25.34
N PRO A 137 -19.25 -0.22 24.21
CA PRO A 137 -20.42 0.65 24.23
C PRO A 137 -21.63 -0.01 24.90
N ASN A 138 -21.78 -1.33 24.74
CA ASN A 138 -22.93 -2.07 25.27
C ASN A 138 -22.91 -2.19 26.81
N CYS A 139 -21.74 -2.33 27.43
CA CYS A 139 -21.62 -2.38 28.89
C CYS A 139 -20.97 -1.13 29.50
N ARG A 140 -20.68 -0.11 28.69
CA ARG A 140 -20.03 1.14 29.08
C ARG A 140 -18.76 0.90 29.91
N GLY A 141 -17.90 -0.02 29.46
CA GLY A 141 -16.66 -0.36 30.18
C GLY A 141 -16.81 -1.38 31.30
N LYS A 142 -18.01 -1.71 31.77
CA LYS A 142 -18.20 -2.54 32.97
C LYS A 142 -17.94 -4.03 32.80
N GLY A 143 -17.88 -4.51 31.55
CA GLY A 143 -17.76 -5.94 31.23
C GLY A 143 -19.00 -6.78 31.50
N LYS A 144 -19.95 -6.30 32.30
CA LYS A 144 -21.19 -7.00 32.67
C LYS A 144 -22.44 -6.22 32.26
N ILE A 145 -23.51 -6.94 31.99
CA ILE A 145 -24.85 -6.40 31.68
C ILE A 145 -25.90 -7.08 32.56
N LEU A 146 -27.07 -6.45 32.69
CA LEU A 146 -28.19 -7.02 33.42
C LEU A 146 -28.56 -8.39 32.83
N CYS A 147 -28.77 -9.39 33.69
CA CYS A 147 -29.25 -10.69 33.22
C CYS A 147 -30.64 -10.52 32.59
N THR A 148 -30.76 -10.86 31.31
CA THR A 148 -32.02 -10.73 30.58
C THR A 148 -33.10 -11.69 31.05
N VAL A 149 -32.71 -12.80 31.70
CA VAL A 149 -33.63 -13.83 32.21
C VAL A 149 -34.29 -13.40 33.52
N CYS A 150 -33.50 -13.04 34.53
CA CYS A 150 -34.03 -12.62 35.84
C CYS A 150 -34.17 -11.10 35.98
N LYS A 151 -33.86 -10.32 34.93
CA LYS A 151 -33.93 -8.85 34.91
C LYS A 151 -33.19 -8.19 36.09
N GLY A 152 -32.08 -8.79 36.53
CA GLY A 152 -31.27 -8.26 37.62
C GLY A 152 -31.58 -8.77 39.02
N SER A 153 -32.70 -9.48 39.22
CA SER A 153 -33.07 -9.96 40.56
C SER A 153 -32.16 -11.06 41.08
N GLY A 154 -31.43 -11.76 40.20
CA GLY A 154 -30.69 -12.97 40.53
C GLY A 154 -31.58 -14.20 40.72
N VAL A 155 -32.91 -14.05 40.68
CA VAL A 155 -33.88 -15.13 40.96
C VAL A 155 -35.02 -15.16 39.94
N ASN A 156 -35.48 -16.36 39.58
CA ASN A 156 -36.65 -16.57 38.74
C ASN A 156 -37.88 -16.82 39.65
N ARG A 157 -39.00 -16.16 39.35
CA ARG A 157 -40.28 -16.34 40.04
C ARG A 157 -41.16 -17.32 39.26
N GLU A 158 -41.62 -18.36 39.93
CA GLU A 158 -42.66 -19.26 39.43
C GLU A 158 -43.92 -19.07 40.26
N SER A 159 -45.00 -18.61 39.66
CA SER A 159 -46.29 -18.44 40.35
C SER A 159 -47.10 -19.73 40.26
N LYS A 160 -47.44 -20.30 41.43
CA LYS A 160 -48.26 -21.52 41.58
C LYS A 160 -49.52 -21.21 42.38
N SER A 161 -50.51 -22.09 42.34
CA SER A 161 -51.80 -21.93 43.03
C SER A 161 -51.71 -21.81 44.56
N TYR A 162 -50.59 -22.22 45.17
CA TYR A 162 -50.33 -22.14 46.61
C TYR A 162 -49.32 -21.04 47.00
N GLY A 163 -48.92 -20.17 46.07
CA GLY A 163 -47.94 -19.10 46.30
C GLY A 163 -46.81 -19.07 45.28
N ASP A 164 -45.94 -18.07 45.41
CA ASP A 164 -44.77 -17.91 44.55
C ASP A 164 -43.56 -18.69 45.08
N SER A 165 -42.85 -19.38 44.18
CA SER A 165 -41.53 -19.94 44.47
C SER A 165 -40.43 -19.16 43.75
N PHE A 166 -39.34 -18.89 44.47
CA PHE A 166 -38.17 -18.19 43.96
C PHE A 166 -36.99 -19.14 43.84
N HIS A 167 -36.43 -19.24 42.65
CA HIS A 167 -35.28 -20.10 42.38
C HIS A 167 -34.09 -19.28 41.90
N LYS A 168 -32.88 -19.65 42.30
CA LYS A 168 -31.64 -19.02 41.83
C LYS A 168 -31.62 -19.05 40.30
N CYS A 169 -31.42 -17.90 39.66
CA CYS A 169 -31.37 -17.82 38.21
C CYS A 169 -30.12 -18.57 37.71
N SER A 170 -30.33 -19.61 36.90
CA SER A 170 -29.24 -20.44 36.36
C SER A 170 -28.33 -19.67 35.39
N LYS A 171 -28.88 -18.69 34.67
CA LYS A 171 -28.13 -17.95 33.65
C LYS A 171 -27.05 -17.01 34.21
N CYS A 172 -27.32 -16.40 35.36
CA CYS A 172 -26.40 -15.47 36.03
C CYS A 172 -25.91 -16.00 37.38
N GLU A 173 -26.24 -17.25 37.70
CA GLU A 173 -25.90 -17.92 38.95
C GLU A 173 -26.20 -17.05 40.19
N GLY A 174 -27.38 -16.45 40.24
CA GLY A 174 -27.79 -15.63 41.39
C GLY A 174 -27.23 -14.20 41.43
N SER A 175 -26.29 -13.83 40.57
CA SER A 175 -25.67 -12.50 40.62
C SER A 175 -26.54 -11.36 40.09
N GLY A 176 -27.56 -11.66 39.28
CA GLY A 176 -28.34 -10.66 38.54
C GLY A 176 -27.64 -10.09 37.31
N PHE A 177 -26.37 -10.41 37.06
CA PHE A 177 -25.59 -9.89 35.94
C PHE A 177 -24.96 -11.00 35.10
N GLY A 178 -24.95 -10.82 33.79
CA GLY A 178 -24.22 -11.68 32.85
C GLY A 178 -23.01 -10.96 32.26
N ASN A 179 -22.05 -11.72 31.72
CA ASN A 179 -20.98 -11.12 30.93
C ASN A 179 -21.56 -10.44 29.69
N CYS A 180 -21.06 -9.25 29.38
CA CYS A 180 -21.40 -8.56 28.14
C CYS A 180 -20.92 -9.40 26.97
N GLY A 181 -21.83 -9.77 26.06
CA GLY A 181 -21.50 -10.61 24.90
C GLY A 181 -20.53 -9.95 23.93
N GLN A 182 -20.59 -8.62 23.78
CA GLN A 182 -19.75 -7.89 22.83
C GLN A 182 -18.27 -7.88 23.24
N CYS A 183 -17.96 -7.57 24.50
CA CYS A 183 -16.59 -7.57 25.02
C CYS A 183 -16.21 -8.87 25.75
N LYS A 184 -17.10 -9.88 25.76
CA LYS A 184 -16.94 -11.16 26.46
C LYS A 184 -16.47 -11.01 27.92
N GLY A 185 -17.04 -10.04 28.65
CA GLY A 185 -16.65 -9.78 30.04
C GLY A 185 -15.47 -8.81 30.25
N LYS A 186 -14.69 -8.48 29.22
CA LYS A 186 -13.47 -7.65 29.37
C LYS A 186 -13.72 -6.18 29.67
N GLY A 187 -14.89 -5.65 29.30
CA GLY A 187 -15.21 -4.23 29.40
C GLY A 187 -14.64 -3.37 28.28
N ILE A 188 -13.66 -3.86 27.53
CA ILE A 188 -13.00 -3.15 26.43
C ILE A 188 -13.26 -3.81 25.07
N VAL A 189 -13.15 -3.02 24.01
CA VAL A 189 -13.15 -3.45 22.60
C VAL A 189 -12.02 -2.74 21.86
N HIS A 190 -11.46 -3.39 20.84
CA HIS A 190 -10.51 -2.75 19.93
C HIS A 190 -11.29 -2.05 18.83
N ILE A 191 -10.98 -0.77 18.60
CA ILE A 191 -11.53 0.02 17.51
C ILE A 191 -10.40 0.52 16.63
N ALA A 192 -10.72 0.89 15.39
CA ALA A 192 -9.76 1.57 14.54
C ALA A 192 -9.35 2.90 15.18
N CYS A 193 -8.05 3.17 15.26
CA CYS A 193 -7.52 4.41 15.80
C CYS A 193 -8.07 5.59 15.00
N ILE A 194 -8.66 6.56 15.70
CA ILE A 194 -9.35 7.70 15.07
C ILE A 194 -8.39 8.54 14.22
N SER A 195 -7.15 8.70 14.68
CA SER A 195 -6.15 9.55 14.01
C SER A 195 -5.71 9.00 12.65
N CYS A 196 -5.49 7.69 12.54
CA CYS A 196 -5.01 7.05 11.32
C CYS A 196 -6.05 6.17 10.61
N GLN A 197 -7.28 6.13 11.12
CA GLN A 197 -8.41 5.38 10.59
C GLN A 197 -8.09 3.89 10.35
N GLY A 198 -7.32 3.28 11.26
CA GLY A 198 -6.96 1.86 11.14
C GLY A 198 -5.67 1.57 10.37
N SER A 199 -5.08 2.56 9.67
CA SER A 199 -3.90 2.30 8.82
C SER A 199 -2.59 2.14 9.60
N GLY A 200 -2.55 2.61 10.85
CA GLY A 200 -1.33 2.71 11.66
C GLY A 200 -0.35 3.78 11.16
N LYS A 201 -0.65 4.51 10.09
CA LYS A 201 0.26 5.46 9.47
C LYS A 201 -0.42 6.78 9.15
N ILE A 202 0.34 7.86 9.22
CA ILE A 202 -0.14 9.21 8.88
C ILE A 202 0.80 9.84 7.85
N LYS A 203 0.24 10.68 6.98
CA LYS A 203 1.02 11.54 6.09
C LYS A 203 1.35 12.82 6.83
N VAL A 204 2.63 13.16 6.88
CA VAL A 204 3.12 14.39 7.49
C VAL A 204 3.89 15.21 6.46
N ARG A 205 3.82 16.53 6.60
CA ARG A 205 4.60 17.45 5.77
C ARG A 205 5.89 17.81 6.49
N LYS A 206 7.03 17.41 5.94
CA LYS A 206 8.35 17.69 6.50
C LYS A 206 9.07 18.78 5.73
N LYS A 207 9.79 19.65 6.45
CA LYS A 207 10.68 20.62 5.83
C LYS A 207 11.91 19.89 5.27
N CYS A 208 12.36 20.29 4.10
CA CYS A 208 13.59 19.77 3.54
C CYS A 208 14.78 20.37 4.31
N ASN A 209 15.68 19.50 4.76
CA ASN A 209 16.95 19.95 5.32
C ASN A 209 17.81 20.44 4.15
N LYS A 210 18.25 21.69 4.22
CA LYS A 210 19.20 22.26 3.27
C LYS A 210 20.60 21.72 3.54
#